data_AF-A0A1Z5TUF5-F1
#
_entry.id   AF-A0A1Z5TUF5-F1
#
_cell.length_a   1.000
_cell.length_b   1.000
_cell.length_c   1.000
_cell.angle_alpha   90.00
_cell.angle_beta   90.00
_cell.angle_gamma   90.00
#
_symmetry.space_group_name_H-M   'P 1'
#
loop_
_entity.id
_entity.type
_entity.pdbx_description
1 polymer ?
#
loop_
_entity_poly.entity_id
_entity_poly.type
_entity_poly.pdbx_seq_one_letter_code
_entity_poly.pdbx_strand_id
1 'polypeptide(L)'
;MAAAKTPTSVIFESLQGSWRLKRNLNSALPGFPSGIFEGTATFSPRVPTAHTTAAELLYAEQGELKTENGFTLRANRKYIYRYNAVEDKISAWFVKEDTKSDEGKEEVDYLFHDIETEKANSSAATIGRGEHLCEKDMYWAYYEFRMPQVMEEGEKGMNVFGVRYKVKGPAKDYTSDTAYERTFGSHVTVRVNLRTQKRLAASVAGCGKRKVWLDPNEVNEISNANSRQTVRKLLSDGLIIKKPVTMHSRASARELTAARRIGRHRGYGKRKGTADARMPTAVMWMRRLRVLRRLLVKYRAAGKIDKHLYHELYHLSKGNTFKHKRALVEHIHRAKAEKQREIKLKEEMDAKRAKTKAARERRQERIQTKRNQMPGDEELTPAQQQPQ
;
A
#
# COMPACT_ATOMS: atom_id res chain seq x y z
N MET A 1 33.72 21.97 17.01
CA MET A 1 32.65 22.94 17.34
C MET A 1 32.43 23.79 16.11
N ALA A 2 31.23 23.79 15.53
CA ALA A 2 30.94 24.69 14.40
C ALA A 2 30.98 26.13 14.91
N ALA A 3 31.76 27.00 14.26
CA ALA A 3 31.80 28.43 14.56
C ALA A 3 30.38 29.01 14.45
N ALA A 4 30.00 29.89 15.37
CA ALA A 4 28.72 30.59 15.29
C ALA A 4 28.67 31.40 13.98
N LYS A 5 27.61 31.22 13.19
CA LYS A 5 27.44 31.94 11.92
C LYS A 5 27.25 33.43 12.19
N THR A 6 27.99 34.27 11.49
CA THR A 6 27.82 35.73 11.55
C THR A 6 26.50 36.14 10.87
N PRO A 7 25.94 37.33 11.20
CA PRO A 7 24.73 37.83 10.55
C PRO A 7 24.85 37.91 9.03
N THR A 8 26.01 38.35 8.53
CA THR A 8 26.28 38.47 7.09
C THR A 8 26.35 37.12 6.40
N SER A 9 26.96 36.11 7.04
CA SER A 9 26.94 34.72 6.55
C SER A 9 25.51 34.19 6.39
N VAL A 10 24.62 34.46 7.36
CA VAL A 10 23.22 34.03 7.30
C VAL A 10 22.45 34.73 6.18
N ILE A 11 22.72 36.02 5.94
CA ILE A 11 22.17 36.76 4.80
C ILE A 11 22.61 36.13 3.48
N PHE A 12 23.91 35.89 3.32
CA PHE A 12 24.47 35.31 2.10
C PHE A 12 23.89 33.94 1.79
N GLU A 13 23.85 33.03 2.77
CA GLU A 13 23.21 31.71 2.61
C GLU A 13 21.73 31.83 2.27
N SER A 14 21.03 32.81 2.86
CA SER A 14 19.61 33.02 2.60
C SER A 14 19.31 33.55 1.20
N LEU A 15 20.28 34.16 0.49
CA LEU A 15 20.07 34.62 -0.89
C LEU A 15 19.86 33.45 -1.87
N GLN A 16 20.36 32.26 -1.55
CA GLN A 16 20.28 31.11 -2.43
C GLN A 16 18.84 30.75 -2.84
N GLY A 17 18.68 30.43 -4.13
CA GLY A 17 17.41 29.98 -4.71
C GLY A 17 16.81 30.99 -5.70
N SER A 18 15.51 30.79 -5.99
CA SER A 18 14.77 31.59 -6.98
C SER A 18 13.86 32.62 -6.34
N TRP A 19 13.80 33.79 -6.97
CA TRP A 19 13.13 34.98 -6.51
C TRP A 19 12.26 35.57 -7.61
N ARG A 20 11.07 36.03 -7.24
CA ARG A 20 10.25 36.91 -8.05
C ARG A 20 10.82 38.31 -7.90
N LEU A 21 11.13 38.91 -9.03
CA LEU A 21 11.80 40.20 -9.11
C LEU A 21 10.81 41.23 -9.67
N LYS A 22 10.58 42.31 -8.92
CA LYS A 22 9.85 43.49 -9.39
C LYS A 22 10.70 44.72 -9.16
N ARG A 23 11.00 45.46 -10.22
CA ARG A 23 11.83 46.67 -10.18
C ARG A 23 11.07 47.85 -10.78
N ASN A 24 10.97 48.92 -10.01
CA ASN A 24 10.48 50.20 -10.49
C ASN A 24 11.70 51.06 -10.87
N LEU A 25 11.77 51.46 -12.14
CA LEU A 25 12.84 52.27 -12.70
C LEU A 25 12.28 53.65 -13.03
N ASN A 26 12.87 54.69 -12.43
CA ASN A 26 12.48 56.08 -12.68
C ASN A 26 13.72 56.88 -13.09
N SER A 27 13.78 57.28 -14.36
CA SER A 27 14.86 58.10 -14.93
C SER A 27 14.46 59.57 -15.02
N ALA A 28 15.36 60.46 -14.62
CA ALA A 28 15.21 61.91 -14.74
C ALA A 28 15.66 62.45 -16.10
N LEU A 29 16.46 61.69 -16.86
CA LEU A 29 16.94 62.09 -18.19
C LEU A 29 15.90 61.77 -19.29
N PRO A 30 15.60 62.73 -20.21
CA PRO A 30 14.71 62.50 -21.35
C PRO A 30 15.26 61.41 -22.28
N GLY A 31 14.41 60.47 -22.70
CA GLY A 31 14.77 59.39 -23.64
C GLY A 31 15.21 58.06 -23.00
N PHE A 32 15.37 58.02 -21.67
CA PHE A 32 15.60 56.77 -20.95
C PHE A 32 14.28 56.17 -20.43
N PRO A 33 14.11 54.83 -20.49
CA PRO A 33 12.84 54.21 -20.16
C PRO A 33 12.57 54.22 -18.65
N SER A 34 11.52 54.93 -18.23
CA SER A 34 10.88 54.72 -16.92
C SER A 34 9.79 53.65 -17.03
N GLY A 35 9.66 52.81 -16.01
CA GLY A 35 8.68 51.73 -16.03
C GLY A 35 8.92 50.63 -15.01
N ILE A 36 8.14 49.56 -15.14
CA ILE A 36 8.14 48.42 -14.22
C ILE A 36 8.75 47.21 -14.93
N PHE A 37 9.84 46.71 -14.37
CA PHE A 37 10.45 45.44 -14.76
C PHE A 37 9.92 44.32 -13.86
N GLU A 38 9.34 43.29 -14.47
CA GLU A 38 8.91 42.08 -13.78
C GLU A 38 9.64 40.87 -14.36
N GLY A 39 10.15 40.01 -13.48
CA GLY A 39 10.97 38.88 -13.89
C GLY A 39 11.27 37.89 -12.78
N THR A 40 12.25 37.04 -13.04
CA THR A 40 12.78 36.06 -12.10
C THR A 40 14.28 36.27 -11.92
N ALA A 41 14.75 36.18 -10.69
CA ALA A 41 16.16 36.18 -10.35
C ALA A 41 16.54 34.87 -9.65
N THR A 42 17.70 34.33 -9.94
CA THR A 42 18.20 33.09 -9.32
C THR A 42 19.61 33.32 -8.80
N PHE A 43 19.85 32.89 -7.56
CA PHE A 43 21.16 32.82 -6.95
C PHE A 43 21.58 31.35 -6.86
N SER A 44 22.48 30.95 -7.76
CA SER A 44 22.97 29.57 -7.87
C SER A 44 24.34 29.44 -7.20
N PRO A 45 24.54 28.48 -6.28
CA PRO A 45 25.85 28.25 -5.68
C PRO A 45 26.85 27.76 -6.73
N ARG A 46 28.07 28.27 -6.64
CA ARG A 46 29.20 27.84 -7.47
C ARG A 46 30.45 27.60 -6.63
N VAL A 47 31.41 26.89 -7.21
CA VAL A 47 32.72 26.67 -6.57
C VAL A 47 33.46 28.01 -6.46
N PRO A 48 33.97 28.38 -5.27
CA PRO A 48 34.72 29.61 -5.10
C PRO A 48 35.93 29.69 -6.02
N THR A 49 36.05 30.79 -6.74
CA THR A 49 37.11 31.02 -7.74
C THR A 49 38.32 31.76 -7.18
N ALA A 50 38.20 32.38 -6.00
CA ALA A 50 39.29 33.09 -5.32
C ALA A 50 39.59 32.48 -3.94
N HIS A 51 40.88 32.40 -3.58
CA HIS A 51 41.34 31.78 -2.32
C HIS A 51 40.86 32.49 -1.04
N THR A 52 40.55 33.77 -1.13
CA THR A 52 40.02 34.60 -0.02
C THR A 52 38.50 34.49 0.14
N THR A 53 37.83 33.79 -0.78
CA THR A 53 36.37 33.70 -0.83
C THR A 53 35.89 32.38 -0.24
N ALA A 54 35.04 32.46 0.78
CA ALA A 54 34.48 31.30 1.46
C ALA A 54 33.32 30.66 0.69
N ALA A 55 32.50 31.46 0.00
CA ALA A 55 31.38 30.99 -0.81
C ALA A 55 31.06 31.95 -1.96
N GLU A 56 30.56 31.41 -3.08
CA GLU A 56 30.19 32.18 -4.27
C GLU A 56 28.80 31.81 -4.77
N LEU A 57 28.03 32.83 -5.17
CA LEU A 57 26.73 32.70 -5.81
C LEU A 57 26.75 33.40 -7.17
N LEU A 58 26.29 32.72 -8.21
CA LEU A 58 25.96 33.35 -9.50
C LEU A 58 24.54 33.89 -9.43
N TYR A 59 24.41 35.21 -9.53
CA TYR A 59 23.14 35.88 -9.74
C TYR A 59 22.83 35.93 -11.24
N ALA A 60 21.64 35.49 -11.63
CA ALA A 60 21.11 35.69 -12.97
C ALA A 60 19.66 36.20 -12.88
N GLU A 61 19.36 37.32 -13.54
CA GLU A 61 18.00 37.82 -13.72
C GLU A 61 17.58 37.79 -15.18
N GLN A 62 16.29 37.54 -15.37
CA GLN A 62 15.62 37.62 -16.66
C GLN A 62 14.22 38.18 -16.46
N GLY A 63 13.76 39.03 -17.38
CA GLY A 63 12.44 39.61 -17.31
C GLY A 63 12.18 40.65 -18.38
N GLU A 64 11.06 41.32 -18.24
CA GLU A 64 10.57 42.30 -19.20
C GLU A 64 10.31 43.64 -18.48
N LEU A 65 10.93 44.71 -19.00
CA LEU A 65 10.66 46.09 -18.62
C LEU A 65 9.50 46.60 -19.46
N LYS A 66 8.38 46.90 -18.81
CA LYS A 66 7.25 47.59 -19.42
C LYS A 66 7.39 49.08 -19.15
N THR A 67 7.63 49.85 -20.21
CA THR A 67 7.76 51.31 -20.11
C THR A 67 6.40 51.96 -20.05
N GLU A 68 6.33 53.16 -19.48
CA GLU A 68 5.09 53.96 -19.43
C GLU A 68 4.55 54.30 -20.83
N ASN A 69 5.44 54.32 -21.83
CA ASN A 69 5.13 54.56 -23.24
C ASN A 69 4.68 53.30 -24.00
N GLY A 70 4.46 52.17 -23.30
CA GLY A 70 3.91 50.94 -23.87
C GLY A 70 4.91 50.00 -24.56
N PHE A 71 6.20 50.32 -24.56
CA PHE A 71 7.24 49.42 -25.07
C PHE A 71 7.58 48.35 -24.04
N THR A 72 7.81 47.12 -24.52
CA THR A 72 8.29 46.01 -23.69
C THR A 72 9.71 45.65 -24.11
N LEU A 73 10.67 45.81 -23.21
CA LEU A 73 12.08 45.49 -23.44
C LEU A 73 12.47 44.26 -22.62
N ARG A 74 13.09 43.26 -23.24
CA ARG A 74 13.68 42.14 -22.51
C ARG A 74 15.04 42.55 -21.96
N ALA A 75 15.25 42.32 -20.67
CA ALA A 75 16.55 42.57 -20.05
C ALA A 75 16.96 41.39 -19.17
N ASN A 76 18.25 41.09 -19.24
CA ASN A 76 18.91 40.05 -18.49
C ASN A 76 20.22 40.60 -17.92
N ARG A 77 20.54 40.25 -16.67
CA ARG A 77 21.81 40.63 -16.03
C ARG A 77 22.37 39.44 -15.26
N LYS A 78 23.69 39.37 -15.20
CA LYS A 78 24.41 38.39 -14.38
C LYS A 78 25.45 39.11 -13.53
N TYR A 79 25.58 38.68 -12.28
CA TYR A 79 26.57 39.16 -11.33
C TYR A 79 27.10 37.98 -10.52
N ILE A 80 28.30 38.08 -9.97
CA ILE A 80 28.84 37.09 -9.05
C ILE A 80 28.93 37.72 -7.66
N TYR A 81 28.27 37.09 -6.69
CA TYR A 81 28.29 37.50 -5.30
C TYR A 81 29.29 36.61 -4.56
N ARG A 82 30.25 37.23 -3.88
CA ARG A 82 31.29 36.55 -3.08
C ARG A 82 31.11 36.86 -1.61
N TYR A 83 31.29 35.87 -0.75
CA TYR A 83 31.35 36.04 0.69
C TYR A 83 32.77 35.78 1.21
N ASN A 84 33.34 36.76 1.92
CA ASN A 84 34.62 36.64 2.62
C ASN A 84 34.35 36.39 4.11
N ALA A 85 34.75 35.23 4.62
CA ALA A 85 34.52 34.84 6.02
C ALA A 85 35.47 35.53 7.02
N VAL A 86 36.62 36.06 6.56
CA VAL A 86 37.60 36.75 7.42
C VAL A 86 37.13 38.17 7.71
N GLU A 87 36.66 38.88 6.68
CA GLU A 87 36.18 40.27 6.77
C GLU A 87 34.68 40.38 7.03
N ASP A 88 33.97 39.24 7.06
CA ASP A 88 32.51 39.14 7.17
C ASP A 88 31.75 40.05 6.18
N LYS A 89 32.20 40.03 4.92
CA LYS A 89 31.78 40.98 3.88
C LYS A 89 31.23 40.27 2.64
N ILE A 90 30.18 40.83 2.04
CA ILE A 90 29.64 40.39 0.74
C ILE A 90 30.07 41.39 -0.32
N SER A 91 30.57 40.91 -1.46
CA SER A 91 30.95 41.75 -2.60
C SER A 91 30.25 41.29 -3.86
N ALA A 92 29.82 42.26 -4.69
CA ALA A 92 29.18 42.01 -5.98
C ALA A 92 30.18 42.31 -7.11
N TRP A 93 30.29 41.39 -8.07
CA TRP A 93 31.27 41.44 -9.16
C TRP A 93 30.58 41.35 -10.50
N PHE A 94 31.12 42.05 -11.50
CA PHE A 94 30.68 41.89 -12.88
C PHE A 94 31.13 40.53 -13.43
N VAL A 95 30.33 40.00 -14.37
CA VAL A 95 30.67 38.81 -15.16
C VAL A 95 31.27 39.29 -16.47
N LYS A 96 32.37 38.68 -16.93
CA LYS A 96 32.98 39.04 -18.21
C LYS A 96 31.98 38.84 -19.36
N GLU A 97 31.88 39.83 -20.24
CA GLU A 97 30.82 39.87 -21.26
C GLU A 97 30.90 38.70 -22.26
N ASP A 98 32.10 38.22 -22.56
CA ASP A 98 32.38 37.08 -23.45
C ASP A 98 31.91 35.73 -22.86
N THR A 99 31.95 35.56 -21.54
CA THR A 99 31.53 34.32 -20.85
C THR A 99 30.08 34.34 -20.38
N LYS A 100 29.38 35.47 -20.52
CA LYS A 100 28.05 35.70 -19.96
C LYS A 100 26.95 34.85 -20.61
N SER A 101 27.12 34.47 -21.87
CA SER A 101 26.22 33.56 -22.61
C SER A 101 26.44 32.09 -22.27
N ASP A 102 27.63 31.73 -21.77
CA ASP A 102 28.05 30.35 -21.59
C ASP A 102 27.62 29.85 -20.20
N GLU A 103 26.45 29.20 -20.13
CA GLU A 103 25.89 28.71 -18.88
C GLU A 103 26.87 27.79 -18.14
N GLY A 104 27.26 28.18 -16.92
CA GLY A 104 28.14 27.42 -16.04
C GLY A 104 29.64 27.71 -16.23
N LYS A 105 30.00 28.60 -17.16
CA LYS A 105 31.40 29.03 -17.40
C LYS A 105 31.61 30.52 -17.16
N GLU A 106 30.67 31.19 -16.50
CA GLU A 106 30.76 32.62 -16.24
C GLU A 106 32.00 32.97 -15.42
N GLU A 107 32.87 33.84 -15.94
CA GLU A 107 34.08 34.30 -15.26
C GLU A 107 33.87 35.64 -14.58
N VAL A 108 34.56 35.85 -13.46
CA VAL A 108 34.57 37.13 -12.75
C VAL A 108 35.41 38.14 -13.53
N ASP A 109 34.87 39.34 -13.69
CA ASP A 109 35.56 40.50 -14.24
C ASP A 109 36.07 41.40 -13.10
N TYR A 110 35.61 42.64 -13.00
CA TYR A 110 35.99 43.58 -11.94
C TYR A 110 34.90 43.74 -10.85
N LEU A 111 35.31 44.28 -9.71
CA LEU A 111 34.44 44.57 -8.57
C LEU A 111 33.42 45.64 -8.96
N PHE A 112 32.14 45.37 -8.67
CA PHE A 112 31.12 46.41 -8.71
C PHE A 112 31.17 47.16 -7.38
N HIS A 113 30.51 46.66 -6.33
CA HIS A 113 30.61 47.26 -5.01
C HIS A 113 30.65 46.19 -3.93
N ASP A 114 31.17 46.65 -2.81
CA ASP A 114 31.14 45.97 -1.54
C ASP A 114 29.83 46.27 -0.81
N ILE A 115 29.26 45.26 -0.14
CA ILE A 115 28.02 45.36 0.62
C ILE A 115 28.38 45.29 2.11
N GLU A 116 28.38 46.45 2.74
CA GLU A 116 28.61 46.62 4.16
C GLU A 116 27.29 46.50 4.90
N THR A 117 27.15 45.47 5.72
CA THR A 117 25.92 45.17 6.46
C THR A 117 25.96 45.71 7.87
N GLU A 118 24.92 46.46 8.25
CA GLU A 118 24.71 46.99 9.59
C GLU A 118 23.31 46.60 10.11
N LYS A 119 23.19 46.35 11.42
CA LYS A 119 21.89 46.11 12.04
C LYS A 119 21.14 47.43 12.19
N ALA A 120 19.86 47.47 11.78
CA ALA A 120 19.02 48.63 12.02
C ALA A 120 18.64 48.74 13.50
N ASN A 121 18.70 49.95 14.07
CA ASN A 121 18.48 50.21 15.50
C ASN A 121 17.04 49.98 15.99
N SER A 122 16.06 49.73 15.10
CA SER A 122 14.63 49.73 15.46
C SER A 122 13.74 48.70 14.74
N SER A 123 14.30 47.79 13.92
CA SER A 123 13.54 46.73 13.25
C SER A 123 14.38 45.47 13.06
N ALA A 124 13.75 44.31 12.89
CA ALA A 124 14.43 43.04 12.57
C ALA A 124 15.08 43.00 11.17
N ALA A 125 15.22 44.15 10.50
CA ALA A 125 15.85 44.28 9.20
C ALA A 125 17.36 44.59 9.33
N THR A 126 18.18 43.92 8.52
CA THR A 126 19.60 44.26 8.35
C THR A 126 19.74 45.12 7.09
N ILE A 127 20.46 46.23 7.19
CA ILE A 127 20.66 47.16 6.08
C ILE A 127 22.03 46.91 5.49
N GLY A 128 22.13 46.86 4.16
CA GLY A 128 23.41 46.85 3.46
C GLY A 128 23.63 48.15 2.70
N ARG A 129 24.87 48.65 2.64
CA ARG A 129 25.23 49.79 1.80
C ARG A 129 26.42 49.45 0.92
N GLY A 130 26.43 50.00 -0.28
CA GLY A 130 27.56 49.91 -1.19
C GLY A 130 27.59 51.12 -2.11
N GLU A 131 28.79 51.52 -2.53
CA GLU A 131 28.98 52.59 -3.50
C GLU A 131 29.99 52.16 -4.56
N HIS A 132 29.79 52.65 -5.78
CA HIS A 132 30.69 52.39 -6.89
C HIS A 132 30.62 53.49 -7.93
N LEU A 133 31.79 53.97 -8.33
CA LEU A 133 31.93 54.85 -9.48
C LEU A 133 32.14 54.01 -10.73
N CYS A 134 31.11 53.92 -11.58
CA CYS A 134 31.21 53.25 -12.87
C CYS A 134 31.47 54.32 -13.94
N GLU A 135 32.69 54.34 -14.47
CA GLU A 135 33.16 55.36 -15.42
C GLU A 135 32.98 56.79 -14.87
N LYS A 136 31.88 57.47 -15.23
CA LYS A 136 31.53 58.84 -14.81
C LYS A 136 30.24 58.93 -14.00
N ASP A 137 29.56 57.81 -13.78
CA ASP A 137 28.29 57.75 -13.06
C ASP A 137 28.48 57.10 -11.69
N MET A 138 28.02 57.78 -10.63
CA MET A 138 28.10 57.26 -9.26
C MET A 138 26.86 56.43 -8.94
N TYR A 139 27.08 55.23 -8.40
CA TYR A 139 26.05 54.29 -7.97
C TYR A 139 26.06 54.19 -6.45
N TRP A 140 24.94 54.51 -5.80
CA TRP A 140 24.69 54.20 -4.40
C TRP A 140 23.67 53.08 -4.30
N ALA A 141 24.06 51.99 -3.65
CA ALA A 141 23.25 50.79 -3.45
C ALA A 141 22.82 50.68 -1.99
N TYR A 142 21.51 50.57 -1.77
CA TYR A 142 20.92 50.37 -0.45
C TYR A 142 20.16 49.05 -0.44
N TYR A 143 20.54 48.15 0.46
CA TYR A 143 19.95 46.83 0.63
C TYR A 143 19.12 46.81 1.91
N GLU A 144 17.96 46.20 1.86
CA GLU A 144 17.13 45.94 3.04
C GLU A 144 16.82 44.45 3.11
N PHE A 145 17.48 43.75 4.03
CA PHE A 145 17.32 42.31 4.26
C PHE A 145 16.37 42.08 5.43
N ARG A 146 15.20 41.46 5.18
CA ARG A 146 14.18 41.23 6.20
C ARG A 146 14.17 39.76 6.64
N MET A 147 14.82 39.48 7.77
CA MET A 147 14.85 38.14 8.35
C MET A 147 13.55 37.86 9.15
N PRO A 148 12.97 36.64 9.06
CA PRO A 148 11.82 36.27 9.88
C PRO A 148 12.19 36.19 11.37
N GLN A 149 11.31 36.69 12.24
CA GLN A 149 11.53 36.74 13.70
C GLN A 149 11.33 35.39 14.42
N VAL A 150 10.54 34.48 13.84
CA VAL A 150 10.26 33.15 14.37
C VAL A 150 10.59 32.13 13.28
N MET A 151 11.56 31.26 13.55
CA MET A 151 11.87 30.12 12.69
C MET A 151 10.98 28.94 13.14
N GLU A 152 9.87 28.69 12.46
CA GLU A 152 9.17 27.40 12.59
C GLU A 152 10.06 26.29 12.01
N GLU A 153 9.98 25.08 12.60
CA GLU A 153 10.75 23.91 12.16
C GLU A 153 10.52 23.61 10.67
N GLY A 154 11.41 24.11 9.81
CA GLY A 154 11.42 23.84 8.37
C GLY A 154 11.67 25.06 7.48
N GLU A 155 11.43 26.30 7.93
CA GLU A 155 11.69 27.50 7.14
C GLU A 155 13.11 28.01 7.39
N LYS A 156 14.01 27.73 6.44
CA LYS A 156 15.43 28.14 6.50
C LYS A 156 15.70 29.31 5.55
N GLY A 157 15.40 30.54 5.95
CA GLY A 157 15.99 31.74 5.34
C GLY A 157 15.06 32.92 5.10
N MET A 158 15.65 34.06 4.70
CA MET A 158 14.99 35.31 4.34
C MET A 158 13.93 35.13 3.24
N ASN A 159 12.72 35.70 3.39
CA ASN A 159 11.64 35.54 2.40
C ASN A 159 11.44 36.74 1.47
N VAL A 160 11.88 37.93 1.90
CA VAL A 160 11.77 39.18 1.14
C VAL A 160 13.02 40.02 1.38
N PHE A 161 13.56 40.61 0.32
CA PHE A 161 14.57 41.67 0.45
C PHE A 161 14.42 42.73 -0.64
N GLY A 162 14.91 43.93 -0.35
CA GLY A 162 14.87 45.07 -1.26
C GLY A 162 16.27 45.56 -1.62
N VAL A 163 16.41 46.07 -2.84
CA VAL A 163 17.62 46.78 -3.29
C VAL A 163 17.21 48.06 -4.02
N ARG A 164 17.64 49.20 -3.50
CA ARG A 164 17.47 50.51 -4.12
C ARG A 164 18.82 50.99 -4.65
N TYR A 165 18.86 51.29 -5.94
CA TYR A 165 19.98 52.04 -6.54
C TYR A 165 19.57 53.49 -6.76
N LYS A 166 20.45 54.41 -6.39
CA LYS A 166 20.42 55.80 -6.83
C LYS A 166 21.66 56.01 -7.70
N VAL A 167 21.46 56.44 -8.94
CA VAL A 167 22.55 56.65 -9.90
C VAL A 167 22.54 58.09 -10.32
N LYS A 168 23.69 58.75 -10.24
CA LYS A 168 23.85 60.14 -10.67
C LYS A 168 25.16 60.34 -11.40
N GLY A 169 25.08 60.87 -12.61
CA GLY A 169 26.22 61.27 -13.41
C GLY A 169 25.81 61.96 -14.70
N PRO A 170 26.77 62.32 -15.56
CA PRO A 170 26.51 63.05 -16.80
C PRO A 170 25.66 62.26 -17.80
N ALA A 171 25.71 60.92 -17.76
CA ALA A 171 25.04 60.06 -18.73
C ALA A 171 23.82 59.33 -18.15
N LYS A 172 23.72 59.21 -16.82
CA LYS A 172 22.64 58.50 -16.13
C LYS A 172 22.18 59.27 -14.89
N ASP A 173 20.88 59.49 -14.79
CA ASP A 173 20.23 59.98 -13.56
C ASP A 173 18.93 59.20 -13.37
N TYR A 174 18.97 58.20 -12.49
CA TYR A 174 17.80 57.37 -12.22
C TYR A 174 17.81 56.74 -10.82
N THR A 175 16.62 56.41 -10.35
CA THR A 175 16.40 55.57 -9.18
C THR A 175 15.79 54.24 -9.59
N SER A 176 16.31 53.15 -9.04
CA SER A 176 15.84 51.79 -9.30
C SER A 176 15.50 51.10 -7.98
N ASP A 177 14.21 50.95 -7.70
CA ASP A 177 13.68 50.26 -6.53
C ASP A 177 13.33 48.82 -6.87
N THR A 178 14.08 47.87 -6.32
CA THR A 178 13.91 46.45 -6.61
C THR A 178 13.43 45.70 -5.38
N ALA A 179 12.32 44.96 -5.51
CA ALA A 179 11.83 44.03 -4.51
C ALA A 179 12.01 42.59 -5.00
N TYR A 180 12.55 41.75 -4.11
CA TYR A 180 12.72 40.32 -4.31
C TYR A 180 11.84 39.59 -3.30
N GLU A 181 10.96 38.75 -3.81
CA GLU A 181 10.12 37.88 -2.99
C GLU A 181 10.44 36.43 -3.33
N ARG A 182 10.60 35.56 -2.33
CA ARG A 182 10.82 34.14 -2.61
C ARG A 182 9.68 33.62 -3.48
N THR A 183 10.05 33.01 -4.60
CA THR A 183 9.09 32.12 -5.26
C THR A 183 8.95 30.91 -4.34
N PHE A 184 7.92 30.86 -3.49
CA PHE A 184 7.42 29.58 -3.02
C PHE A 184 7.23 28.73 -4.26
N GLY A 185 8.07 27.70 -4.43
CA GLY A 185 8.33 27.00 -5.69
C GLY A 185 7.16 27.08 -6.64
N SER A 186 7.25 28.00 -7.61
CA SER A 186 6.19 28.21 -8.58
C SER A 186 6.30 27.15 -9.68
N HIS A 187 6.03 25.91 -9.28
CA HIS A 187 5.04 25.15 -10.03
C HIS A 187 3.68 25.87 -9.91
N VAL A 188 3.59 27.08 -10.46
CA VAL A 188 2.31 27.63 -10.90
C VAL A 188 2.10 27.05 -12.30
N THR A 189 1.97 25.72 -12.35
CA THR A 189 0.92 25.18 -13.20
C THR A 189 -0.32 25.95 -12.79
N VAL A 190 -0.98 26.66 -13.72
CA VAL A 190 -2.42 26.89 -13.58
C VAL A 190 -2.99 25.51 -13.27
N ARG A 191 -3.28 25.23 -11.99
CA ARG A 191 -3.72 23.91 -11.57
C ARG A 191 -5.14 23.78 -12.09
N VAL A 192 -5.25 23.31 -13.31
CA VAL A 192 -6.52 22.91 -13.90
C VAL A 192 -7.15 21.88 -12.96
N ASN A 193 -8.38 22.15 -12.52
CA ASN A 193 -9.05 21.33 -11.52
C ASN A 193 -9.67 20.08 -12.16
N LEU A 194 -8.88 19.02 -12.29
CA LEU A 194 -9.31 17.74 -12.87
C LEU A 194 -10.11 16.83 -11.91
N ARG A 195 -10.62 17.34 -10.77
CA ARG A 195 -11.36 16.52 -9.79
C ARG A 195 -12.62 15.91 -10.38
N THR A 196 -13.33 16.66 -11.23
CA THR A 196 -14.56 16.21 -11.89
C THR A 196 -14.25 15.11 -12.91
N GLN A 197 -13.25 15.31 -13.75
CA GLN A 197 -12.77 14.37 -14.76
C GLN A 197 -12.30 13.07 -14.09
N LYS A 198 -11.54 13.17 -13.00
CA LYS A 198 -11.11 12.00 -12.21
C LYS A 198 -12.28 11.24 -11.59
N ARG A 199 -13.33 11.94 -11.15
CA ARG A 199 -14.56 11.34 -10.62
C ARG A 199 -15.37 10.65 -11.73
N LEU A 200 -15.52 11.29 -12.89
CA LEU A 200 -16.23 10.74 -14.04
C LEU A 200 -15.50 9.51 -14.59
N ALA A 201 -14.18 9.59 -14.77
CA ALA A 201 -13.34 8.48 -15.22
C ALA A 201 -13.44 7.27 -14.29
N ALA A 202 -13.45 7.48 -12.96
CA ALA A 202 -13.64 6.40 -12.00
C ALA A 202 -15.00 5.69 -12.17
N SER A 203 -16.07 6.47 -12.33
CA SER A 203 -17.43 5.94 -12.56
C SER A 203 -17.57 5.21 -13.90
N VAL A 204 -16.93 5.73 -14.95
CA VAL A 204 -16.97 5.15 -16.30
C VAL A 204 -16.13 3.87 -16.39
N ALA A 205 -14.94 3.85 -15.78
CA ALA A 205 -14.04 2.70 -15.79
C ALA A 205 -14.35 1.62 -14.71
N GLY A 206 -15.42 1.84 -13.92
CA GLY A 206 -15.85 0.93 -12.85
C GLY A 206 -14.77 0.69 -11.79
N CYS A 207 -14.02 1.73 -11.40
CA CYS A 207 -12.94 1.60 -10.41
C CYS A 207 -12.87 2.81 -9.46
N GLY A 208 -12.10 2.70 -8.38
CA GLY A 208 -11.90 3.83 -7.46
C GLY A 208 -10.98 4.91 -8.03
N LYS A 209 -11.15 6.16 -7.60
CA LYS A 209 -10.32 7.32 -8.01
C LYS A 209 -8.80 7.08 -7.88
N ARG A 210 -8.37 6.21 -6.95
CA ARG A 210 -6.97 5.82 -6.74
C ARG A 210 -6.37 5.05 -7.92
N LYS A 211 -7.20 4.37 -8.70
CA LYS A 211 -6.80 3.58 -9.88
C LYS A 211 -6.91 4.33 -11.20
N VAL A 212 -7.47 5.54 -11.20
CA VAL A 212 -7.46 6.41 -12.38
C VAL A 212 -6.13 7.16 -12.44
N TRP A 213 -5.43 7.02 -13.55
CA TRP A 213 -4.29 7.85 -13.94
C TRP A 213 -4.73 8.79 -15.07
N LEU A 214 -4.29 10.05 -15.00
CA LEU A 214 -4.55 11.11 -15.97
C LEU A 214 -3.18 11.55 -16.48
N ASP A 215 -3.03 11.71 -17.78
CA ASP A 215 -1.78 12.15 -18.37
C ASP A 215 -1.44 13.59 -17.91
N PRO A 216 -0.27 13.83 -17.28
CA PRO A 216 0.15 15.16 -16.87
C PRO A 216 0.59 16.07 -18.04
N ASN A 217 0.87 15.51 -19.22
CA ASN A 217 1.26 16.30 -20.39
C ASN A 217 0.02 16.85 -21.14
N GLU A 218 -1.10 16.11 -21.11
CA GLU A 218 -2.33 16.44 -21.85
C GLU A 218 -3.45 16.98 -20.93
N VAL A 219 -3.06 17.82 -19.97
CA VAL A 219 -3.98 18.39 -18.96
C VAL A 219 -5.09 19.25 -19.60
N ASN A 220 -4.78 19.96 -20.68
CA ASN A 220 -5.73 20.83 -21.38
C ASN A 220 -6.82 20.02 -22.10
N GLU A 221 -6.47 18.93 -22.77
CA GLU A 221 -7.44 18.06 -23.45
C GLU A 221 -8.34 17.35 -22.45
N ILE A 222 -7.77 16.86 -21.34
CA ILE A 222 -8.53 16.22 -20.27
C ILE A 222 -9.49 17.23 -19.61
N SER A 223 -9.07 18.49 -19.40
CA SER A 223 -9.89 19.55 -18.83
C SER A 223 -11.21 19.76 -19.59
N ASN A 224 -11.13 19.78 -20.91
CA ASN A 224 -12.27 20.06 -21.80
C ASN A 224 -13.31 18.93 -21.81
N ALA A 225 -12.97 17.74 -21.27
CA ALA A 225 -13.86 16.58 -21.22
C ALA A 225 -14.86 16.64 -20.04
N ASN A 226 -16.02 17.28 -20.28
CA ASN A 226 -17.08 17.45 -19.28
C ASN A 226 -18.15 16.33 -19.26
N SER A 227 -18.19 15.45 -20.27
CA SER A 227 -19.20 14.38 -20.42
C SER A 227 -18.63 12.98 -20.18
N ARG A 228 -19.47 12.03 -19.77
CA ARG A 228 -19.07 10.61 -19.65
C ARG A 228 -18.69 10.00 -21.01
N GLN A 229 -19.30 10.46 -22.10
CA GLN A 229 -18.99 9.98 -23.45
C GLN A 229 -17.58 10.42 -23.88
N THR A 230 -17.22 11.69 -23.65
CA THR A 230 -15.86 12.18 -23.97
C THR A 230 -14.81 11.53 -23.08
N VAL A 231 -15.10 11.29 -21.80
CA VAL A 231 -14.22 10.53 -20.91
C VAL A 231 -14.03 9.06 -21.35
N ARG A 232 -15.03 8.42 -21.97
CA ARG A 232 -14.84 7.09 -22.61
C ARG A 232 -13.89 7.15 -23.78
N LYS A 233 -13.96 8.20 -24.60
CA LYS A 233 -13.03 8.42 -25.71
C LYS A 233 -11.59 8.55 -25.19
N LEU A 234 -11.36 9.41 -24.18
CA LEU A 234 -10.04 9.56 -23.54
C LEU A 234 -9.49 8.28 -22.88
N LEU A 235 -10.37 7.38 -22.40
CA LEU A 235 -9.99 6.05 -21.91
C LEU A 235 -9.57 5.10 -23.04
N SER A 236 -10.18 5.24 -24.23
CA SER A 236 -9.82 4.47 -25.43
C SER A 236 -8.53 5.00 -26.06
N ASP A 237 -8.35 6.32 -26.09
CA ASP A 237 -7.20 7.01 -26.67
C ASP A 237 -5.94 6.90 -25.79
N GLY A 238 -6.09 6.45 -24.53
CA GLY A 238 -4.97 6.21 -23.61
C GLY A 238 -4.54 7.40 -22.75
N LEU A 239 -5.18 8.56 -22.91
CA LEU A 239 -4.97 9.77 -22.10
C LEU A 239 -5.44 9.60 -20.64
N ILE A 240 -6.39 8.69 -20.43
CA ILE A 240 -6.82 8.24 -19.10
C ILE A 240 -6.61 6.75 -18.99
N ILE A 241 -5.87 6.30 -17.97
CA ILE A 241 -5.52 4.89 -17.81
C ILE A 241 -6.08 4.34 -16.48
N LYS A 242 -6.66 3.14 -16.55
CA LYS A 242 -6.96 2.34 -15.36
C LYS A 242 -5.68 1.62 -14.91
N LYS A 243 -5.04 2.16 -13.87
CA LYS A 243 -3.86 1.53 -13.25
C LYS A 243 -4.19 0.10 -12.81
N PRO A 244 -3.26 -0.84 -13.00
CA PRO A 244 -3.44 -2.20 -12.52
C PRO A 244 -3.61 -2.24 -11.00
N VAL A 245 -4.21 -3.33 -10.52
CA VAL A 245 -4.30 -3.61 -9.10
C VAL A 245 -2.88 -3.81 -8.57
N THR A 246 -2.61 -3.24 -7.39
CA THR A 246 -1.32 -3.44 -6.71
C THR A 246 -1.29 -4.92 -6.29
N MET A 247 -0.36 -5.68 -6.85
CA MET A 247 -0.31 -7.13 -6.66
C MET A 247 -0.08 -7.46 -5.18
N HIS A 248 -0.98 -8.23 -4.58
CA HIS A 248 -0.73 -8.86 -3.28
C HIS A 248 -0.39 -10.33 -3.51
N SER A 249 0.90 -10.67 -3.50
CA SER A 249 1.35 -12.05 -3.67
C SER A 249 0.80 -12.94 -2.56
N ARG A 250 0.45 -14.19 -2.92
CA ARG A 250 0.05 -15.25 -1.99
C ARG A 250 1.07 -16.37 -1.89
N ALA A 251 2.25 -16.23 -2.51
CA ALA A 251 3.28 -17.27 -2.57
C ALA A 251 3.69 -17.74 -1.17
N SER A 252 4.14 -16.83 -0.31
CA SER A 252 4.57 -17.15 1.06
C SER A 252 3.44 -17.72 1.93
N ALA A 253 2.20 -17.25 1.74
CA ALA A 253 1.04 -17.79 2.45
C ALA A 253 0.72 -19.24 2.03
N ARG A 254 0.86 -19.56 0.74
CA ARG A 254 0.70 -20.92 0.20
C ARG A 254 1.82 -21.84 0.68
N GLU A 255 3.06 -21.38 0.66
CA GLU A 255 4.22 -22.11 1.17
C GLU A 255 4.08 -22.43 2.66
N LEU A 256 3.71 -21.44 3.48
CA LEU A 256 3.45 -21.65 4.91
C LEU A 256 2.30 -22.63 5.14
N THR A 257 1.26 -22.60 4.30
CA THR A 257 0.14 -23.55 4.37
C THR A 257 0.58 -24.97 4.01
N ALA A 258 1.45 -25.14 3.00
CA ALA A 258 2.04 -26.42 2.64
C ALA A 258 2.92 -26.96 3.77
N ALA A 259 3.79 -26.13 4.35
CA ALA A 259 4.62 -26.49 5.51
C ALA A 259 3.75 -26.89 6.73
N ARG A 260 2.68 -26.12 7.01
CA ARG A 260 1.72 -26.44 8.08
C ARG A 260 0.97 -27.76 7.84
N ARG A 261 0.70 -28.12 6.58
CA ARG A 261 0.05 -29.38 6.21
C ARG A 261 0.94 -30.59 6.53
N ILE A 262 2.25 -30.48 6.28
CA ILE A 262 3.26 -31.51 6.62
C ILE A 262 3.51 -31.59 8.13
N GLY A 263 3.10 -30.57 8.90
CA GLY A 263 3.14 -30.57 10.36
C GLY A 263 4.09 -29.54 10.98
N ARG A 264 4.82 -28.78 10.17
CA ARG A 264 5.68 -27.68 10.64
C ARG A 264 4.84 -26.56 11.28
N HIS A 265 5.44 -25.78 12.16
CA HIS A 265 4.80 -24.64 12.85
C HIS A 265 3.56 -24.98 13.70
N ARG A 266 3.46 -26.20 14.26
CA ARG A 266 2.33 -26.66 15.12
C ARG A 266 2.70 -26.94 16.59
N GLY A 267 3.95 -26.70 16.99
CA GLY A 267 4.45 -26.89 18.36
C GLY A 267 3.78 -25.98 19.40
N TYR A 268 4.00 -26.27 20.69
CA TYR A 268 3.34 -25.57 21.80
C TYR A 268 3.50 -24.05 21.76
N GLY A 269 4.70 -23.53 21.45
CA GLY A 269 4.95 -22.08 21.36
C GLY A 269 4.16 -21.35 20.25
N LYS A 270 3.58 -22.06 19.27
CA LYS A 270 2.72 -21.47 18.22
C LYS A 270 1.23 -21.59 18.54
N ARG A 271 0.85 -22.19 19.67
CA ARG A 271 -0.55 -22.34 20.10
C ARG A 271 -0.89 -21.17 21.02
N LYS A 272 -1.96 -20.43 20.70
CA LYS A 272 -2.43 -19.27 21.48
C LYS A 272 -3.80 -19.49 22.14
N GLY A 273 -4.67 -20.29 21.51
CA GLY A 273 -5.96 -20.69 22.10
C GLY A 273 -5.90 -22.06 22.77
N THR A 274 -6.90 -22.34 23.62
CA THR A 274 -7.09 -23.64 24.29
C THR A 274 -7.31 -24.77 23.26
N ALA A 275 -7.17 -26.03 23.69
CA ALA A 275 -7.38 -27.19 22.81
C ALA A 275 -8.81 -27.22 22.23
N ASP A 276 -9.81 -26.91 23.06
CA ASP A 276 -11.22 -26.92 22.66
C ASP A 276 -11.55 -25.78 21.70
N ALA A 277 -10.98 -24.59 21.87
CA ALA A 277 -11.14 -23.49 20.91
C ALA A 277 -10.54 -23.82 19.52
N ARG A 278 -9.45 -24.59 19.48
CA ARG A 278 -8.77 -24.97 18.23
C ARG A 278 -9.48 -26.13 17.51
N MET A 279 -9.98 -27.10 18.26
CA MET A 279 -10.74 -28.25 17.77
C MET A 279 -11.76 -28.68 18.84
N PRO A 280 -13.01 -28.19 18.75
CA PRO A 280 -14.01 -28.44 19.78
C PRO A 280 -14.30 -29.94 19.94
N THR A 281 -14.39 -30.36 21.20
CA THR A 281 -14.60 -31.77 21.57
C THR A 281 -15.93 -32.29 21.02
N ALA A 282 -16.96 -31.45 21.01
CA ALA A 282 -18.26 -31.74 20.40
C ALA A 282 -18.16 -32.04 18.89
N VAL A 283 -17.32 -31.30 18.15
CA VAL A 283 -17.10 -31.52 16.71
C VAL A 283 -16.40 -32.86 16.46
N MET A 284 -15.41 -33.21 17.28
CA MET A 284 -14.74 -34.51 17.21
C MET A 284 -15.71 -35.66 17.50
N TRP A 285 -16.53 -35.55 18.54
CA TRP A 285 -17.57 -36.52 18.88
C TRP A 285 -18.58 -36.69 17.73
N MET A 286 -19.11 -35.59 17.18
CA MET A 286 -20.04 -35.61 16.05
C MET A 286 -19.43 -36.29 14.82
N ARG A 287 -18.19 -35.93 14.44
CA ARG A 287 -17.50 -36.55 13.29
C ARG A 287 -17.35 -38.06 13.48
N ARG A 288 -16.89 -38.48 14.66
CA ARG A 288 -16.72 -39.89 14.99
C ARG A 288 -18.05 -40.64 14.93
N LEU A 289 -19.09 -40.14 15.61
CA LEU A 289 -20.39 -40.81 15.69
C LEU A 289 -21.05 -40.92 14.31
N ARG A 290 -20.97 -39.87 13.48
CA ARG A 290 -21.47 -39.89 12.09
C ARG A 290 -20.73 -40.92 11.24
N VAL A 291 -19.42 -41.07 11.38
CA VAL A 291 -18.63 -42.08 10.66
C VAL A 291 -19.05 -43.50 11.07
N LEU A 292 -19.21 -43.76 12.37
CA LEU A 292 -19.65 -45.07 12.88
C LEU A 292 -21.06 -45.42 12.39
N ARG A 293 -22.02 -44.50 12.55
CA ARG A 293 -23.42 -44.72 12.13
C ARG A 293 -23.54 -44.90 10.62
N ARG A 294 -22.83 -44.12 9.81
CA ARG A 294 -22.82 -44.28 8.34
C ARG A 294 -22.29 -45.65 7.93
N LEU A 295 -21.27 -46.17 8.63
CA LEU A 295 -20.76 -47.52 8.39
C LEU A 295 -21.82 -48.59 8.71
N LEU A 296 -22.49 -48.48 9.85
CA LEU A 296 -23.55 -49.41 10.26
C LEU A 296 -24.70 -49.44 9.26
N VAL A 297 -25.16 -48.26 8.80
CA VAL A 297 -26.22 -48.16 7.77
C VAL A 297 -25.78 -48.84 6.48
N LYS A 298 -24.54 -48.58 6.01
CA LYS A 298 -23.98 -49.22 4.81
C LYS A 298 -23.91 -50.74 4.96
N TYR A 299 -23.48 -51.25 6.11
CA TYR A 299 -23.34 -52.69 6.34
C TYR A 299 -24.69 -53.39 6.45
N ARG A 300 -25.71 -52.73 7.01
CA ARG A 300 -27.08 -53.23 7.05
C ARG A 300 -27.68 -53.32 5.65
N ALA A 301 -27.54 -52.26 4.84
CA ALA A 301 -28.03 -52.24 3.46
C ALA A 301 -27.34 -53.30 2.59
N ALA A 302 -26.05 -53.57 2.82
CA ALA A 302 -25.30 -54.62 2.14
C ALA A 302 -25.54 -56.04 2.70
N GLY A 303 -26.44 -56.21 3.68
CA GLY A 303 -26.71 -57.51 4.31
C GLY A 303 -25.56 -58.10 5.14
N LYS A 304 -24.49 -57.32 5.39
CA LYS A 304 -23.35 -57.80 6.19
C LYS A 304 -23.70 -57.96 7.67
N ILE A 305 -24.67 -57.20 8.16
CA ILE A 305 -25.23 -57.27 9.51
C ILE A 305 -26.76 -57.29 9.42
N ASP A 306 -27.41 -57.94 10.38
CA ASP A 306 -28.87 -57.96 10.50
C ASP A 306 -29.40 -56.73 11.27
N LYS A 307 -30.72 -56.56 11.30
CA LYS A 307 -31.37 -55.44 11.99
C LYS A 307 -31.12 -55.43 13.51
N HIS A 308 -30.97 -56.61 14.10
CA HIS A 308 -30.77 -56.79 15.55
C HIS A 308 -29.36 -56.35 15.96
N LEU A 309 -28.33 -56.90 15.31
CA LEU A 309 -26.94 -56.50 15.54
C LEU A 309 -26.72 -55.02 15.17
N TYR A 310 -27.41 -54.51 14.14
CA TYR A 310 -27.40 -53.07 13.85
C TYR A 310 -27.90 -52.22 15.02
N HIS A 311 -29.02 -52.58 15.65
CA HIS A 311 -29.62 -51.78 16.72
C HIS A 311 -28.74 -51.77 17.98
N GLU A 312 -28.18 -52.93 18.34
CA GLU A 312 -27.23 -53.06 19.45
C GLU A 312 -25.97 -52.20 19.21
N LEU A 313 -25.34 -52.36 18.04
CA LEU A 313 -24.12 -51.61 17.69
C LEU A 313 -24.39 -50.11 17.56
N TYR A 314 -25.61 -49.70 17.22
CA TYR A 314 -26.01 -48.29 17.16
C TYR A 314 -26.00 -47.65 18.55
N HIS A 315 -26.52 -48.34 19.57
CA HIS A 315 -26.50 -47.87 20.97
C HIS A 315 -25.10 -47.93 21.57
N LEU A 316 -24.34 -49.01 21.33
CA LEU A 316 -22.93 -49.10 21.76
C LEU A 316 -22.07 -48.00 21.13
N SER A 317 -22.35 -47.63 19.86
CA SER A 317 -21.69 -46.49 19.23
C SER A 317 -22.04 -45.15 19.90
N LYS A 318 -23.29 -44.97 20.37
CA LYS A 318 -23.70 -43.81 21.17
C LYS A 318 -23.00 -43.81 22.55
N GLY A 319 -22.82 -44.99 23.15
CA GLY A 319 -22.17 -45.22 24.44
C GLY A 319 -20.63 -45.10 24.46
N ASN A 320 -19.99 -44.65 23.38
CA ASN A 320 -18.53 -44.44 23.32
C ASN A 320 -17.68 -45.72 23.50
N THR A 321 -18.26 -46.90 23.26
CA THR A 321 -17.56 -48.19 23.25
C THR A 321 -16.52 -48.25 22.14
N PHE A 322 -16.85 -47.70 20.96
CA PHE A 322 -15.95 -47.69 19.80
C PHE A 322 -15.22 -46.35 19.63
N LYS A 323 -13.88 -46.37 19.72
CA LYS A 323 -13.05 -45.15 19.61
C LYS A 323 -12.82 -44.68 18.17
N HIS A 324 -12.84 -45.59 17.20
CA HIS A 324 -12.67 -45.30 15.79
C HIS A 324 -13.31 -46.38 14.92
N LYS A 325 -13.44 -46.12 13.62
CA LYS A 325 -14.08 -47.03 12.65
C LYS A 325 -13.51 -48.46 12.69
N ARG A 326 -12.18 -48.60 12.81
CA ARG A 326 -11.51 -49.91 12.84
C ARG A 326 -12.00 -50.80 13.99
N ALA A 327 -12.12 -50.26 15.20
CA ALA A 327 -12.58 -51.00 16.38
C ALA A 327 -14.01 -51.53 16.20
N LEU A 328 -14.90 -50.74 15.57
CA LEU A 328 -16.25 -51.20 15.25
C LEU A 328 -16.24 -52.35 14.23
N VAL A 329 -15.40 -52.26 13.19
CA VAL A 329 -15.28 -53.34 12.19
C VAL A 329 -14.73 -54.61 12.82
N GLU A 330 -13.68 -54.51 13.64
CA GLU A 330 -13.11 -55.64 14.39
C GLU A 330 -14.15 -56.30 15.29
N HIS A 331 -14.97 -55.51 15.99
CA HIS A 331 -16.07 -56.02 16.82
C HIS A 331 -17.14 -56.73 15.99
N ILE A 332 -17.54 -56.16 14.84
CA ILE A 332 -18.51 -56.81 13.94
C ILE A 332 -17.99 -58.15 13.44
N HIS A 333 -16.71 -58.22 13.04
CA HIS A 333 -16.12 -59.47 12.57
C HIS A 333 -16.10 -60.53 13.67
N ARG A 334 -15.75 -60.15 14.90
CA ARG A 334 -15.78 -61.04 16.07
C ARG A 334 -17.19 -61.54 16.38
N ALA A 335 -18.16 -60.63 16.50
CA ALA A 335 -19.55 -60.97 16.80
C ALA A 335 -20.17 -61.87 15.71
N LYS A 336 -19.83 -61.63 14.44
CA LYS A 336 -20.27 -62.51 13.34
C LYS A 336 -19.65 -63.90 13.42
N ALA A 337 -18.36 -64.00 13.72
CA ALA A 337 -17.68 -65.29 13.87
C ALA A 337 -18.26 -66.09 15.05
N GLU A 338 -18.60 -65.43 16.15
CA GLU A 338 -19.30 -66.04 17.29
C GLU A 338 -20.69 -66.54 16.91
N LYS A 339 -21.53 -65.69 16.32
CA LYS A 339 -22.86 -66.08 15.84
C LYS A 339 -22.82 -67.24 14.85
N GLN A 340 -21.83 -67.26 13.96
CA GLN A 340 -21.66 -68.37 13.01
C GLN A 340 -21.27 -69.68 13.70
N ARG A 341 -20.42 -69.61 14.75
CA ARG A 341 -20.08 -70.80 15.55
C ARG A 341 -21.31 -71.33 16.30
N GLU A 342 -22.13 -70.47 16.86
CA GLU A 342 -23.38 -70.85 17.53
C GLU A 342 -24.38 -71.50 16.57
N ILE A 343 -24.55 -70.94 15.37
CA ILE A 343 -25.43 -71.51 14.34
C ILE A 343 -24.96 -72.91 13.95
N LYS A 344 -23.67 -73.09 13.67
CA LYS A 344 -23.11 -74.42 13.33
C LYS A 344 -23.35 -75.45 14.43
N LEU A 345 -23.11 -75.07 15.69
CA LEU A 345 -23.34 -75.96 16.83
C LEU A 345 -24.82 -76.33 16.97
N LYS A 346 -25.72 -75.35 16.78
CA LYS A 346 -27.16 -75.58 16.83
C LYS A 346 -27.63 -76.50 15.70
N GLU A 347 -27.18 -76.26 14.47
CA GLU A 347 -27.47 -77.11 13.31
C GLU A 347 -27.01 -78.55 13.53
N GLU A 348 -25.81 -78.75 14.10
CA GLU A 348 -25.31 -80.09 14.45
C GLU A 348 -26.21 -80.79 15.49
N MET A 349 -26.64 -80.05 16.52
CA MET A 349 -27.52 -80.59 17.57
C MET A 349 -28.92 -80.89 17.04
N ASP A 350 -29.48 -80.03 16.20
CA ASP A 350 -30.79 -80.22 15.59
C ASP A 350 -30.76 -81.38 14.59
N ALA A 351 -29.68 -81.55 13.83
CA ALA A 351 -29.46 -82.71 12.96
C ALA A 351 -29.39 -84.02 13.77
N LYS A 352 -28.70 -84.02 14.92
CA LYS A 352 -28.67 -85.17 15.85
C LYS A 352 -30.07 -85.48 16.38
N ARG A 353 -30.85 -84.47 16.80
CA ARG A 353 -32.24 -84.63 17.27
C ARG A 353 -33.14 -85.18 16.16
N ALA A 354 -33.04 -84.64 14.95
CA ALA A 354 -33.83 -85.07 13.79
C ALA A 354 -33.51 -86.53 13.43
N LYS A 355 -32.23 -86.92 13.43
CA LYS A 355 -31.81 -88.31 13.19
C LYS A 355 -32.40 -89.27 14.23
N THR A 356 -32.35 -88.91 15.51
CA THR A 356 -32.93 -89.72 16.59
C THR A 356 -34.45 -89.80 16.51
N LYS A 357 -35.13 -88.68 16.19
CA LYS A 357 -36.58 -88.62 15.98
C LYS A 357 -37.00 -89.53 14.81
N ALA A 358 -36.35 -89.40 13.66
CA ALA A 358 -36.62 -90.23 12.48
C ALA A 358 -36.31 -91.72 12.71
N ALA A 359 -35.34 -92.05 13.57
CA ALA A 359 -35.08 -93.44 13.97
C ALA A 359 -36.18 -93.98 14.89
N ARG A 360 -36.71 -93.15 15.80
CA ARG A 360 -37.83 -93.51 16.69
C ARG A 360 -39.12 -93.71 15.89
N GLU A 361 -39.44 -92.81 14.95
CA GLU A 361 -40.60 -92.93 14.06
C GLU A 361 -40.52 -94.21 13.21
N ARG A 362 -39.38 -94.47 12.55
CA ARG A 362 -39.15 -95.73 11.81
C ARG A 362 -39.24 -96.98 12.69
N ARG A 363 -38.94 -96.89 14.00
CA ARG A 363 -39.12 -98.01 14.93
C ARG A 363 -40.61 -98.20 15.26
N GLN A 364 -41.34 -97.12 15.50
CA GLN A 364 -42.78 -97.16 15.74
C GLN A 364 -43.54 -97.69 14.52
N GLU A 365 -43.20 -97.23 13.32
CA GLU A 365 -43.75 -97.74 12.05
C GLU A 365 -43.50 -99.25 11.90
N ARG A 366 -42.29 -99.73 12.23
CA ARG A 366 -41.97 -101.17 12.22
C ARG A 366 -42.79 -101.97 13.25
N ILE A 367 -43.01 -101.43 14.44
CA ILE A 367 -43.84 -102.07 15.47
C ILE A 367 -45.31 -102.08 15.04
N GLN A 368 -45.82 -100.97 14.49
CA GLN A 368 -47.20 -100.83 14.02
C GLN A 368 -47.48 -101.77 12.84
N THR A 369 -46.57 -101.83 11.86
CA THR A 369 -46.66 -102.77 10.74
C THR A 369 -46.61 -104.22 11.21
N LYS A 370 -45.70 -104.57 12.12
CA LYS A 370 -45.66 -105.92 12.74
C LYS A 370 -46.96 -106.25 13.49
N ARG A 371 -47.54 -105.27 14.21
CA ARG A 371 -48.81 -105.43 14.92
C ARG A 371 -49.99 -105.61 13.97
N ASN A 372 -50.04 -104.87 12.86
CA ASN A 372 -51.08 -105.02 11.84
C ASN A 372 -50.95 -106.34 11.05
N GLN A 373 -49.74 -106.88 10.92
CA GLN A 373 -49.47 -108.16 10.26
C GLN A 373 -49.72 -109.39 11.16
N MET A 374 -49.85 -109.20 12.48
CA MET A 374 -50.42 -110.20 13.37
C MET A 374 -51.89 -109.84 13.62
N PRO A 375 -52.84 -110.29 12.77
CA PRO A 375 -54.22 -110.35 13.21
C PRO A 375 -54.22 -111.21 14.48
N GLY A 376 -54.80 -110.69 15.57
CA GLY A 376 -55.10 -111.56 16.69
C GLY A 376 -55.91 -112.75 16.19
N ASP A 377 -55.69 -113.90 16.82
CA ASP A 377 -56.74 -114.90 16.94
C ASP A 377 -58.09 -114.18 17.13
N GLU A 378 -58.91 -114.21 16.07
CA GLU A 378 -60.33 -113.92 16.14
C GLU A 378 -61.02 -115.15 16.72
N GLU A 379 -61.89 -114.90 17.70
CA GLU A 379 -63.11 -115.67 17.98
C GLU A 379 -63.01 -117.14 18.41
N LEU A 380 -63.20 -117.34 19.72
CA LEU A 380 -64.22 -118.27 20.20
C LEU A 380 -65.23 -117.46 21.01
N THR A 381 -66.37 -117.13 20.39
CA THR A 381 -67.60 -116.91 21.14
C THR A 381 -68.09 -118.26 21.65
N PRO A 382 -68.77 -118.29 22.81
CA PRO A 382 -70.02 -119.02 22.82
C PRO A 382 -71.17 -118.15 23.32
N ALA A 383 -72.17 -118.09 22.45
CA ALA A 383 -73.60 -118.17 22.73
C ALA A 383 -74.21 -117.29 23.84
N GLN A 384 -75.18 -116.51 23.37
CA GLN A 384 -76.37 -116.05 24.09
C GLN A 384 -76.84 -117.04 25.19
N GLN A 385 -77.07 -116.52 26.39
CA GLN A 385 -78.24 -116.91 27.19
C GLN A 385 -79.08 -115.66 27.44
N GLN A 386 -80.32 -115.74 26.98
CA GLN A 386 -81.42 -114.81 27.24
C GLN A 386 -81.90 -114.90 28.70
N PRO A 387 -82.73 -113.94 29.17
CA PRO A 387 -82.95 -113.68 30.59
C PRO A 387 -83.97 -114.62 31.24
N GLN A 388 -83.84 -114.79 32.56
CA GLN A 388 -84.95 -114.84 33.51
C GLN A 388 -84.57 -114.05 34.77
#